data_AF-A0A1H1QW47-F1
#
_entry.id   AF-A0A1H1QW47-F1
#
_cell.length_a   1.000
_cell.length_b   1.000
_cell.length_c   1.000
_cell.angle_alpha   90.00
_cell.angle_beta   90.00
_cell.angle_gamma   90.00
#
_symmetry.space_group_name_H-M   'P 1'
#
loop_
_entity.id
_entity.type
_entity.pdbx_description
1 polymer ?
#
loop_
_entity_poly.entity_id
_entity_poly.type
_entity_poly.pdbx_seq_one_letter_code
_entity_poly.pdbx_strand_id
1 'polypeptide(L)'
;MKYYIIVLFLSLSLSGFTQEVSNEGKIYEVKNEKIYLNGEDITETLSLAKKTLIFKEAAAITETLKIEAAAQKNIQLKKAESKALKDAEKIKKEEEKALKKKEEVAKKLEKENKKAEKAQKKAEKERKKAEKEIKKKEKLQKNFEKAESNLNKAQKKYEKLNAKGKLSPVDERKWLDKIEKLTEKVAKAKRRL
;
A
#
# COMPACT_ATOMS: atom_id res chain seq x y z
N MET A 1 33.89 -19.76 10.59
CA MET A 1 33.44 -19.41 11.95
C MET A 1 32.23 -20.20 12.44
N LYS A 2 31.27 -20.59 11.58
CA LYS A 2 29.98 -21.16 12.01
C LYS A 2 30.03 -22.54 12.71
N TYR A 3 31.07 -23.35 12.45
CA TYR A 3 31.19 -24.71 12.98
C TYR A 3 32.07 -24.85 14.23
N TYR A 4 32.91 -23.85 14.53
CA TYR A 4 33.82 -23.90 15.69
C TYR A 4 33.06 -23.86 17.02
N ILE A 5 31.92 -23.18 17.09
CA ILE A 5 31.08 -23.14 18.29
C ILE A 5 30.44 -24.51 18.56
N ILE A 6 30.09 -25.27 17.51
CA ILE A 6 29.49 -26.61 17.65
C ILE A 6 30.55 -27.62 18.10
N VAL A 7 31.77 -27.54 17.55
CA VAL A 7 32.89 -28.41 17.97
C VAL A 7 33.33 -28.13 19.41
N LEU A 8 33.34 -26.86 19.84
CA LEU A 8 33.64 -26.47 21.22
C LEU A 8 32.60 -27.00 22.22
N PHE A 9 31.32 -26.97 21.85
CA PHE A 9 30.24 -27.52 22.67
C PHE A 9 30.26 -29.06 22.72
N LEU A 10 30.69 -29.73 21.65
CA LEU A 10 30.81 -31.19 21.58
C LEU A 10 32.00 -31.73 22.40
N SER A 11 33.08 -30.96 22.56
CA SER A 11 34.22 -31.32 23.41
C SER A 11 33.95 -31.19 24.91
N LEU A 12 33.00 -30.32 25.31
CA LEU A 12 32.67 -30.11 26.72
C LEU A 12 31.79 -31.25 27.31
N SER A 13 31.18 -32.07 26.47
CA SER A 13 30.31 -33.19 26.89
C SER A 13 31.03 -34.50 27.25
N LEU A 14 32.36 -34.56 27.12
CA LEU A 14 33.17 -35.78 27.36
C LEU A 14 33.85 -35.84 28.73
N SER A 15 33.83 -34.77 29.52
CA SER A 15 34.17 -34.84 30.94
C SER A 15 33.01 -35.52 31.68
N GLY A 16 33.15 -36.82 31.93
CA GLY A 16 32.20 -37.58 32.73
C GLY A 16 31.92 -36.86 34.06
N PHE A 17 30.67 -36.93 34.52
CA PHE A 17 30.23 -36.34 35.77
C PHE A 17 30.99 -36.99 36.94
N THR A 18 32.15 -36.44 37.27
CA THR A 18 32.89 -36.73 38.50
C THR A 18 32.50 -35.65 39.49
N GLN A 19 31.96 -36.06 40.64
CA GLN A 19 31.51 -35.13 41.65
C GLN A 19 32.50 -35.09 42.80
N GLU A 20 33.19 -33.96 42.96
CA GLU A 20 34.13 -33.74 44.06
C GLU A 20 33.37 -33.39 45.34
N VAL A 21 33.71 -34.09 46.43
CA VAL A 21 33.11 -33.91 47.76
C VAL A 21 34.24 -33.78 48.78
N SER A 22 34.19 -32.75 49.63
CA SER A 22 35.21 -32.50 50.64
C SER A 22 34.75 -32.98 52.02
N ASN A 23 35.37 -34.03 52.55
CA ASN A 23 35.04 -34.57 53.87
C ASN A 23 36.32 -34.70 54.73
N GLU A 24 36.32 -34.12 55.94
CA GLU A 24 37.49 -34.13 56.85
C GLU A 24 38.81 -33.60 56.24
N GLY A 25 38.73 -32.63 55.31
CA GLY A 25 39.91 -32.02 54.68
C GLY A 25 40.53 -32.84 53.55
N LYS A 26 39.91 -33.97 53.15
CA LYS A 26 40.27 -34.75 51.96
C LYS A 26 39.19 -34.60 50.89
N ILE A 27 39.63 -34.49 49.65
CA ILE A 27 38.75 -34.38 48.47
C ILE A 27 38.54 -35.79 47.92
N TYR A 28 37.29 -36.22 47.85
CA TYR A 28 36.89 -37.50 47.29
C TYR A 28 36.14 -37.28 45.98
N GLU A 29 36.41 -38.12 44.99
CA GLU A 29 35.71 -38.13 43.71
C GLU A 29 34.62 -39.21 43.74
N VAL A 30 33.36 -38.79 43.56
CA VAL A 30 32.21 -39.70 43.53
C VAL A 30 31.78 -39.91 42.08
N LYS A 31 31.79 -41.17 41.62
CA LYS A 31 31.40 -41.54 40.25
C LYS A 31 30.78 -42.94 40.25
N ASN A 32 29.60 -43.10 39.64
CA ASN A 32 28.89 -44.38 39.51
C ASN A 32 28.84 -45.20 40.83
N GLU A 33 28.43 -44.56 41.93
CA GLU A 33 28.31 -45.18 43.28
C GLU A 33 29.64 -45.65 43.91
N LYS A 34 30.78 -45.22 43.36
CA LYS A 34 32.11 -45.46 43.89
C LYS A 34 32.77 -44.18 44.37
N ILE A 35 33.61 -44.31 45.39
CA ILE A 35 34.36 -43.23 46.02
C ILE A 35 35.84 -43.44 45.71
N TYR A 36 36.43 -42.46 45.04
CA TYR A 36 37.83 -42.46 44.68
C TYR A 36 38.60 -41.41 45.49
N LEU A 37 39.84 -41.73 45.86
CA LEU A 37 40.79 -40.80 46.45
C LEU A 37 42.09 -40.88 45.64
N ASN A 38 42.53 -39.77 45.05
CA ASN A 38 43.70 -39.72 44.16
C ASN A 38 43.66 -40.76 43.01
N GLY A 39 42.47 -41.12 42.52
CA GLY A 39 42.28 -42.09 41.44
C GLY A 39 42.17 -43.56 41.87
N GLU A 40 42.31 -43.88 43.16
CA GLU A 40 42.17 -45.24 43.69
C GLU A 40 40.78 -45.48 44.30
N ASP A 41 40.15 -46.63 44.00
CA ASP A 41 38.81 -47.01 44.50
C ASP A 41 38.91 -47.44 45.96
N ILE A 42 38.46 -46.57 46.87
CA ILE A 42 38.51 -46.80 48.32
C ILE A 42 37.11 -47.15 48.89
N THR A 43 36.18 -47.54 48.02
CA THR A 43 34.77 -47.74 48.38
C THR A 43 34.54 -48.84 49.40
N GLU A 44 35.42 -49.84 49.45
CA GLU A 44 35.35 -50.99 50.36
C GLU A 44 36.20 -50.83 51.63
N THR A 45 37.23 -49.97 51.60
CA THR A 45 38.13 -49.70 52.73
C THR A 45 37.62 -48.59 53.64
N LEU A 46 36.63 -47.82 53.17
CA LEU A 46 36.01 -46.72 53.90
C LEU A 46 34.89 -47.23 54.83
N SER A 47 34.80 -46.69 56.04
CA SER A 47 33.74 -47.07 56.98
C SER A 47 32.35 -46.69 56.45
N LEU A 48 31.35 -47.52 56.79
CA LEU A 48 29.95 -47.31 56.41
C LEU A 48 29.45 -45.89 56.76
N ALA A 49 29.85 -45.35 57.92
CA ALA A 49 29.49 -44.01 58.35
C ALA A 49 30.09 -42.90 57.48
N LYS A 50 31.32 -43.07 56.94
CA LYS A 50 31.97 -42.09 56.09
C LYS A 50 31.45 -42.14 54.65
N LYS A 51 31.18 -43.34 54.14
CA LYS A 51 30.59 -43.56 52.81
C LYS A 51 29.20 -42.89 52.68
N THR A 52 28.36 -43.01 53.70
CA THR A 52 27.04 -42.37 53.72
C THR A 52 27.11 -40.85 53.78
N LEU A 53 28.07 -40.28 54.52
CA LEU A 53 28.30 -38.83 54.54
C LEU A 53 28.72 -38.30 53.17
N ILE A 54 29.70 -38.93 52.52
CA ILE A 54 30.20 -38.53 51.20
C ILE A 54 29.09 -38.61 50.14
N PHE A 55 28.29 -39.67 50.13
CA PHE A 55 27.15 -39.76 49.20
C PHE A 55 26.03 -38.77 49.50
N LYS A 56 25.76 -38.47 50.78
CA LYS A 56 24.76 -37.46 51.16
C LYS A 56 25.18 -36.06 50.72
N GLU A 57 26.46 -35.74 50.85
CA GLU A 57 27.03 -34.46 50.45
C GLU A 57 27.10 -34.33 48.92
N ALA A 58 27.45 -35.40 48.20
CA ALA A 58 27.30 -35.48 46.74
C ALA A 58 25.84 -35.23 46.31
N ALA A 59 24.87 -35.89 46.95
CA ALA A 59 23.44 -35.70 46.65
C ALA A 59 23.01 -34.24 46.87
N ALA A 60 23.42 -33.59 47.95
CA ALA A 60 23.11 -32.19 48.23
C ALA A 60 23.71 -31.22 47.18
N ILE A 61 24.94 -31.48 46.72
CA ILE A 61 25.56 -30.71 45.63
C ILE A 61 24.78 -30.90 44.33
N THR A 62 24.28 -32.12 44.04
CA THR A 62 23.46 -32.31 42.82
C THR A 62 22.11 -31.61 42.89
N GLU A 63 21.45 -31.57 44.05
CA GLU A 63 20.17 -30.86 44.20
C GLU A 63 20.36 -29.34 44.08
N THR A 64 21.38 -28.79 44.74
CA THR A 64 21.70 -27.36 44.64
C THR A 64 22.04 -26.94 43.22
N LEU A 65 22.86 -27.73 42.50
CA LEU A 65 23.14 -27.50 41.07
C LEU A 65 21.89 -27.57 40.19
N LYS A 66 20.95 -28.51 40.46
CA LYS A 66 19.67 -28.60 39.74
C LYS A 66 18.78 -27.37 40.00
N ILE A 67 18.74 -26.89 41.24
CA ILE A 67 17.96 -25.71 41.63
C ILE A 67 18.55 -24.44 40.97
N GLU A 68 19.87 -24.29 40.98
CA GLU A 68 20.55 -23.16 40.34
C GLU A 68 20.40 -23.18 38.82
N ALA A 69 20.52 -24.35 38.19
CA ALA A 69 20.27 -24.51 36.76
C ALA A 69 18.82 -24.17 36.39
N ALA A 70 17.84 -24.58 37.21
CA ALA A 70 16.44 -24.21 37.02
C ALA A 70 16.21 -22.70 37.20
N ALA A 71 16.85 -22.07 38.19
CA ALA A 71 16.80 -20.63 38.41
C ALA A 71 17.41 -19.84 37.23
N GLN A 72 18.58 -20.25 36.74
CA GLN A 72 19.22 -19.64 35.56
C GLN A 72 18.37 -19.79 34.29
N LYS A 73 17.74 -20.95 34.08
CA LYS A 73 16.82 -21.18 32.95
C LYS A 73 15.60 -20.25 33.03
N ASN A 74 15.05 -20.03 34.22
CA ASN A 74 13.92 -19.13 34.43
C ASN A 74 14.30 -17.65 34.21
N ILE A 75 15.51 -17.25 34.62
CA ILE A 75 16.06 -15.91 34.34
C ILE A 75 16.25 -15.71 32.82
N GLN A 76 16.77 -16.71 32.10
CA GLN A 76 16.89 -16.64 30.64
C GLN A 76 15.53 -16.56 29.94
N LEU A 77 14.54 -17.34 30.39
CA LEU A 77 13.16 -17.27 29.88
C LEU A 77 12.55 -15.88 30.05
N LYS A 78 12.62 -15.30 31.26
CA LYS A 78 12.12 -13.93 31.51
C LYS A 78 12.82 -12.88 30.65
N LYS A 79 14.12 -13.03 30.40
CA LYS A 79 14.89 -12.12 29.54
C LYS A 79 14.49 -12.24 28.06
N ALA A 80 14.20 -13.46 27.60
CA ALA A 80 13.70 -13.71 26.25
C ALA A 80 12.29 -13.13 26.05
N GLU A 81 11.38 -13.33 27.02
CA GLU A 81 10.02 -12.78 26.99
C GLU A 81 10.02 -11.24 27.00
N SER A 82 10.83 -10.61 27.86
CA SER A 82 10.96 -9.14 27.88
C SER A 82 11.47 -8.57 26.56
N LYS A 83 12.39 -9.29 25.88
CA LYS A 83 12.89 -8.87 24.57
C LYS A 83 11.82 -9.03 23.48
N ALA A 84 11.11 -10.15 23.48
CA ALA A 84 10.00 -10.39 22.54
C ALA A 84 8.87 -9.36 22.70
N LEU A 85 8.53 -8.97 23.93
CA LEU A 85 7.54 -7.93 24.21
C LEU A 85 7.96 -6.55 23.66
N LYS A 86 9.23 -6.17 23.84
CA LYS A 86 9.77 -4.90 23.32
C LYS A 86 9.79 -4.87 21.78
N ASP A 87 10.11 -5.98 21.15
CA ASP A 87 10.12 -6.09 19.69
C ASP A 87 8.68 -6.06 19.13
N ALA A 88 7.73 -6.74 19.79
CA ALA A 88 6.31 -6.67 19.43
C ALA A 88 5.72 -5.27 19.60
N GLU A 89 6.09 -4.52 20.64
CA GLU A 89 5.63 -3.15 20.85
C GLU A 89 6.16 -2.20 19.76
N LYS A 90 7.43 -2.35 19.35
CA LYS A 90 8.01 -1.58 18.25
C LYS A 90 7.28 -1.83 16.93
N ILE A 91 6.99 -3.10 16.62
CA ILE A 91 6.26 -3.47 15.40
C ILE A 91 4.86 -2.84 15.41
N LYS A 92 4.10 -2.95 16.52
CA LYS A 92 2.78 -2.32 16.64
C LYS A 92 2.83 -0.80 16.44
N LYS A 93 3.85 -0.13 17.00
CA LYS A 93 4.02 1.33 16.87
C LYS A 93 4.38 1.75 15.44
N GLU A 94 5.08 0.90 14.71
CA GLU A 94 5.45 1.14 13.32
C GLU A 94 4.27 0.88 12.36
N GLU A 95 3.49 -0.17 12.62
CA GLU A 95 2.23 -0.46 11.93
C GLU A 95 1.20 0.66 12.13
N GLU A 96 1.02 1.17 13.36
CA GLU A 96 0.10 2.27 13.65
C GLU A 96 0.51 3.56 12.89
N LYS A 97 1.82 3.87 12.85
CA LYS A 97 2.34 5.00 12.07
C LYS A 97 2.12 4.80 10.56
N ALA A 98 2.28 3.58 10.06
CA ALA A 98 2.02 3.26 8.66
C ALA A 98 0.52 3.40 8.33
N LEU A 99 -0.38 2.97 9.23
CA LEU A 99 -1.82 3.12 9.07
C LEU A 99 -2.23 4.61 9.04
N LYS A 100 -1.74 5.42 9.99
CA LYS A 100 -2.03 6.87 10.03
C LYS A 100 -1.58 7.58 8.77
N LYS A 101 -0.40 7.25 8.23
CA LYS A 101 0.08 7.81 6.96
C LYS A 101 -0.81 7.41 5.79
N LYS A 102 -1.23 6.14 5.72
CA LYS A 102 -2.15 5.67 4.66
C LYS A 102 -3.51 6.36 4.73
N GLU A 103 -4.05 6.57 5.94
CA GLU A 103 -5.32 7.27 6.13
C GLU A 103 -5.24 8.75 5.72
N GLU A 104 -4.14 9.43 6.04
CA GLU A 104 -3.95 10.82 5.64
C GLU A 104 -3.82 10.97 4.10
N VAL A 105 -3.09 10.05 3.46
CA VAL A 105 -2.97 9.99 2.00
C VAL A 105 -4.33 9.70 1.36
N ALA A 106 -5.10 8.76 1.91
CA ALA A 106 -6.45 8.47 1.43
C ALA A 106 -7.38 9.69 1.54
N LYS A 107 -7.37 10.42 2.67
CA LYS A 107 -8.15 11.66 2.85
C LYS A 107 -7.74 12.78 1.89
N LYS A 108 -6.44 12.91 1.59
CA LYS A 108 -5.94 13.88 0.60
C LYS A 108 -6.40 13.52 -0.81
N LEU A 109 -6.26 12.25 -1.19
CA LEU A 109 -6.69 11.73 -2.49
C LEU A 109 -8.20 11.86 -2.70
N GLU A 110 -9.02 11.60 -1.67
CA GLU A 110 -10.48 11.75 -1.74
C GLU A 110 -10.88 13.22 -1.96
N LYS A 111 -10.24 14.17 -1.25
CA LYS A 111 -10.48 15.61 -1.43
C LYS A 111 -10.09 16.07 -2.83
N GLU A 112 -8.98 15.57 -3.36
CA GLU A 112 -8.50 15.90 -4.69
C GLU A 112 -9.41 15.34 -5.79
N ASN A 113 -9.83 14.07 -5.67
CA ASN A 113 -10.79 13.46 -6.57
C ASN A 113 -12.13 14.22 -6.58
N LYS A 114 -12.64 14.65 -5.42
CA LYS A 114 -13.87 15.45 -5.34
C LYS A 114 -13.73 16.82 -6.02
N LYS A 115 -12.55 17.44 -5.97
CA LYS A 115 -12.27 18.70 -6.69
C LYS A 115 -12.19 18.46 -8.20
N ALA A 116 -11.48 17.41 -8.61
CA ALA A 116 -11.36 17.01 -10.01
C ALA A 116 -12.73 16.68 -10.63
N GLU A 117 -13.57 15.93 -9.93
CA GLU A 117 -14.93 15.57 -10.37
C GLU A 117 -15.81 16.82 -10.55
N LYS A 118 -15.76 17.77 -9.61
CA LYS A 118 -16.49 19.04 -9.72
C LYS A 118 -15.99 19.88 -10.90
N ALA A 119 -14.69 19.93 -11.13
CA ALA A 119 -14.09 20.66 -12.25
C ALA A 119 -14.51 20.03 -13.59
N GLN A 120 -14.45 18.70 -13.71
CA GLN A 120 -14.90 17.98 -14.91
C GLN A 120 -16.39 18.21 -15.18
N LYS A 121 -17.26 18.13 -14.16
CA LYS A 121 -18.71 18.41 -14.31
C LYS A 121 -19.00 19.83 -14.78
N LYS A 122 -18.22 20.84 -14.34
CA LYS A 122 -18.35 22.22 -14.82
C LYS A 122 -17.92 22.34 -16.29
N ALA A 123 -16.75 21.81 -16.63
CA ALA A 123 -16.23 21.81 -17.99
C ALA A 123 -17.17 21.08 -18.97
N GLU A 124 -17.77 19.97 -18.57
CA GLU A 124 -18.73 19.23 -19.39
C GLU A 124 -20.00 20.05 -19.67
N LYS A 125 -20.53 20.75 -18.66
CA LYS A 125 -21.71 21.62 -18.82
C LYS A 125 -21.41 22.79 -19.75
N GLU A 126 -20.24 23.41 -19.63
CA GLU A 126 -19.79 24.49 -20.51
C GLU A 126 -19.61 24.01 -21.95
N ARG A 127 -18.96 22.85 -22.15
CA ARG A 127 -18.83 22.23 -23.47
C ARG A 127 -20.20 21.94 -24.10
N LYS A 128 -21.15 21.38 -23.34
CA LYS A 128 -22.51 21.12 -23.83
C LYS A 128 -23.25 22.41 -24.20
N LYS A 129 -23.06 23.51 -23.48
CA LYS A 129 -23.65 24.81 -23.84
C LYS A 129 -23.02 25.36 -25.12
N ALA A 130 -21.69 25.37 -25.19
CA ALA A 130 -20.96 25.81 -26.38
C ALA A 130 -21.33 24.99 -27.63
N GLU A 131 -21.43 23.67 -27.51
CA GLU A 131 -21.83 22.79 -28.62
C GLU A 131 -23.27 23.10 -29.09
N LYS A 132 -24.20 23.36 -28.16
CA LYS A 132 -25.57 23.76 -28.51
C LYS A 132 -25.61 25.12 -29.21
N GLU A 133 -24.80 26.07 -28.77
CA GLU A 133 -24.70 27.38 -29.42
C GLU A 133 -24.07 27.30 -30.80
N ILE A 134 -23.01 26.51 -30.97
CA ILE A 134 -22.40 26.24 -32.28
C ILE A 134 -23.44 25.59 -33.21
N LYS A 135 -24.15 24.55 -32.75
CA LYS A 135 -25.21 23.91 -33.55
C LYS A 135 -26.34 24.88 -33.94
N LYS A 136 -26.68 25.83 -33.08
CA LYS A 136 -27.67 26.88 -33.41
C LYS A 136 -27.11 27.84 -34.47
N LYS A 137 -25.89 28.34 -34.29
CA LYS A 137 -25.21 29.22 -35.24
C LYS A 137 -25.04 28.56 -36.61
N GLU A 138 -24.61 27.30 -36.66
CA GLU A 138 -24.50 26.54 -37.91
C GLU A 138 -25.86 26.40 -38.63
N LYS A 139 -26.94 26.12 -37.89
CA LYS A 139 -28.29 26.06 -38.49
C LYS A 139 -28.73 27.40 -39.04
N LEU A 140 -28.44 28.48 -38.32
CA LEU A 140 -28.75 29.85 -38.75
C LEU A 140 -27.94 30.22 -40.00
N GLN A 141 -26.65 29.87 -40.05
CA GLN A 141 -25.79 30.05 -41.22
C GLN A 141 -26.31 29.29 -42.43
N LYS A 142 -26.61 27.99 -42.29
CA LYS A 142 -27.19 27.19 -43.39
C LYS A 142 -28.51 27.78 -43.91
N ASN A 143 -29.35 28.32 -43.03
CA ASN A 143 -30.59 28.98 -43.43
C ASN A 143 -30.34 30.29 -44.19
N PHE A 144 -29.36 31.08 -43.74
CA PHE A 144 -28.94 32.31 -44.42
C PHE A 144 -28.34 32.01 -45.81
N GLU A 145 -27.38 31.09 -45.90
CA GLU A 145 -26.76 30.67 -47.17
C GLU A 145 -27.80 30.15 -48.17
N LYS A 146 -28.77 29.37 -47.70
CA LYS A 146 -29.86 28.88 -48.56
C LYS A 146 -30.74 30.02 -49.07
N ALA A 147 -31.04 31.02 -48.23
CA ALA A 147 -31.80 32.20 -48.65
C ALA A 147 -31.01 33.03 -49.68
N GLU A 148 -29.72 33.24 -49.44
CA GLU A 148 -28.82 33.98 -50.33
C GLU A 148 -28.67 33.28 -51.69
N SER A 149 -28.50 31.96 -51.69
CA SER A 149 -28.45 31.15 -52.92
C SER A 149 -29.73 31.28 -53.75
N ASN A 150 -30.90 31.29 -53.10
CA ASN A 150 -32.19 31.46 -53.78
C ASN A 150 -32.35 32.87 -54.38
N LEU A 151 -31.94 33.91 -53.65
CA LEU A 151 -31.93 35.28 -54.14
C LEU A 151 -31.01 35.42 -55.35
N ASN A 152 -29.77 34.92 -55.25
CA ASN A 152 -28.79 34.96 -56.33
C ASN A 152 -29.29 34.23 -57.60
N LYS A 153 -29.89 33.05 -57.44
CA LYS A 153 -30.52 32.32 -58.55
C LYS A 153 -31.67 33.11 -59.19
N ALA A 154 -32.49 33.78 -58.39
CA ALA A 154 -33.58 34.61 -58.89
C ALA A 154 -33.06 35.85 -59.63
N GLN A 155 -32.09 36.56 -59.06
CA GLN A 155 -31.44 37.72 -59.69
C GLN A 155 -30.80 37.34 -61.03
N LYS A 156 -29.99 36.27 -61.06
CA LYS A 156 -29.38 35.76 -62.31
C LYS A 156 -30.41 35.40 -63.37
N LYS A 157 -31.55 34.81 -62.97
CA LYS A 157 -32.60 34.44 -63.92
C LYS A 157 -33.33 35.67 -64.45
N TYR A 158 -33.62 36.64 -63.60
CA TYR A 158 -34.19 37.92 -63.98
C TYR A 158 -33.27 38.67 -64.96
N GLU A 159 -32.00 38.88 -64.60
CA GLU A 159 -31.01 39.55 -65.45
C GLU A 159 -30.91 38.89 -66.83
N LYS A 160 -30.86 37.55 -66.88
CA LYS A 160 -30.82 36.80 -68.15
C LYS A 160 -32.07 36.97 -69.01
N LEU A 161 -33.26 37.08 -68.41
CA LEU A 161 -34.50 37.27 -69.16
C LEU A 161 -34.67 38.72 -69.61
N ASN A 162 -34.30 39.66 -68.74
CA ASN A 162 -34.31 41.09 -69.01
C ASN A 162 -33.34 41.45 -70.14
N ALA A 163 -32.10 40.95 -70.08
CA ALA A 163 -31.09 41.14 -71.12
C ALA A 163 -31.51 40.54 -72.49
N LYS A 164 -32.41 39.55 -72.50
CA LYS A 164 -32.95 38.95 -73.73
C LYS A 164 -34.22 39.62 -74.24
N GLY A 165 -34.73 40.65 -73.57
CA GLY A 165 -35.99 41.31 -73.91
C GLY A 165 -37.22 40.38 -73.80
N LYS A 166 -37.11 39.27 -73.05
CA LYS A 166 -38.17 38.26 -72.93
C LYS A 166 -39.14 38.53 -71.77
N LEU A 167 -39.13 39.74 -71.22
CA LEU A 167 -39.92 40.14 -70.07
C LEU A 167 -40.96 41.16 -70.51
N SER A 168 -42.24 40.85 -70.30
CA SER A 168 -43.30 41.84 -70.43
C SER A 168 -43.26 42.82 -69.24
N PRO A 169 -43.81 44.04 -69.34
CA PRO A 169 -43.88 44.98 -68.22
C PRO A 169 -44.60 44.41 -66.98
N VAL A 170 -45.51 43.47 -67.18
CA VAL A 170 -46.24 42.78 -66.09
C VAL A 170 -45.35 41.71 -65.45
N ASP A 171 -44.61 40.94 -66.25
CA ASP A 171 -43.69 39.90 -65.73
C ASP A 171 -42.48 40.51 -65.04
N GLU A 172 -42.01 41.68 -65.50
CA GLU A 172 -40.97 42.45 -64.83
C GLU A 172 -41.38 42.81 -63.40
N ARG A 173 -42.58 43.35 -63.21
CA ARG A 173 -43.12 43.62 -61.86
C ARG A 173 -43.20 42.36 -60.99
N LYS A 174 -43.65 41.23 -61.54
CA LYS A 174 -43.70 39.94 -60.80
C LYS A 174 -42.30 39.46 -60.39
N TRP A 175 -41.30 39.66 -61.24
CA TRP A 175 -39.92 39.31 -60.93
C TRP A 175 -39.32 40.23 -59.87
N LEU A 176 -39.57 41.54 -59.96
CA LEU A 176 -39.14 42.51 -58.96
C LEU A 176 -39.77 42.21 -57.59
N ASP A 177 -41.08 41.98 -57.51
CA ASP A 177 -41.78 41.58 -56.28
C ASP A 177 -41.22 40.25 -55.71
N LYS A 178 -40.89 39.28 -56.57
CA LYS A 178 -40.24 38.04 -56.14
C LYS A 178 -38.85 38.27 -55.57
N ILE A 179 -38.04 39.12 -56.21
CA ILE A 179 -36.68 39.46 -55.75
C ILE A 179 -36.76 40.24 -54.43
N GLU A 180 -37.70 41.16 -54.28
CA GLU A 180 -37.96 41.89 -53.03
C GLU A 180 -38.33 40.92 -51.90
N LYS A 181 -39.29 40.01 -52.13
CA LYS A 181 -39.65 38.96 -51.15
C LYS A 181 -38.48 38.05 -50.76
N LEU A 182 -37.59 37.72 -51.70
CA LEU A 182 -36.38 36.94 -51.42
C LEU A 182 -35.33 37.76 -50.66
N THR A 183 -35.19 39.04 -50.99
CA THR A 183 -34.31 39.98 -50.30
C THR A 183 -34.74 40.16 -48.86
N GLU A 184 -36.04 40.31 -48.60
CA GLU A 184 -36.58 40.31 -47.24
C GLU A 184 -36.28 39.01 -46.48
N LYS A 185 -36.39 37.86 -47.13
CA LYS A 185 -36.08 36.56 -46.50
C LYS A 185 -34.60 36.46 -46.13
N VAL A 186 -33.70 36.94 -46.98
CA VAL A 186 -32.26 37.03 -46.68
C VAL A 186 -32.01 37.98 -45.52
N ALA A 187 -32.64 39.17 -45.53
CA ALA A 187 -32.52 40.14 -44.44
C ALA A 187 -33.03 39.56 -43.10
N LYS A 188 -34.17 38.86 -43.11
CA LYS A 188 -34.72 38.18 -41.93
C LYS A 188 -33.82 37.05 -41.44
N ALA A 189 -33.19 36.28 -42.33
CA ALA A 189 -32.24 35.24 -41.97
C ALA A 189 -30.94 35.84 -41.40
N LYS A 190 -30.42 36.93 -41.99
CA LYS A 190 -29.23 37.64 -41.51
C LYS A 190 -29.43 38.24 -40.12
N ARG A 191 -30.61 38.79 -39.84
CA ARG A 191 -30.97 39.31 -38.51
C ARG A 191 -31.04 38.24 -37.42
N ARG A 192 -31.20 36.97 -37.80
CA ARG A 192 -31.29 35.83 -36.88
C ARG A 192 -29.94 35.16 -36.65
N LEU A 193 -28.91 35.51 -37.42
CA LEU A 193 -27.54 35.01 -37.33
C LEU A 193 -26.81 35.65 -36.13
#